data_AF-A0AAE0LYK4-F1
#
_entry.id   AF-A0AAE0LYK4-F1
#
_cell.length_a   1.000
_cell.length_b   1.000
_cell.length_c   1.000
_cell.angle_alpha   90.00
_cell.angle_beta   90.00
_cell.angle_gamma   90.00
#
_symmetry.space_group_name_H-M   'P 1'
#
loop_
_entity.id
_entity.type
_entity.pdbx_description
1 polymer ?
#
loop_
_entity_poly.entity_id
_entity_poly.type
_entity_poly.pdbx_seq_one_letter_code
_entity_poly.pdbx_strand_id
1 'polypeptide(L)'
;MPPSRLGFAVATPICVSCQEPIQHPRFAIHAPCHDRHRFCEICFQRLFDVAVFDRSGWLPHCCGHPFPIDTGLILQAFLGPDRLRRFREITSESENMNWPSLKDMDRRKNMNSLSFKDMYRLKSMNQLMLKNV
;
A
#
# COMPACT_ATOMS: atom_id res chain seq x y z
N MET A 1 4.92 -22.23 -49.01
CA MET A 1 4.85 -20.95 -48.29
C MET A 1 4.68 -21.26 -46.80
N PRO A 2 5.64 -20.92 -45.93
CA PRO A 2 5.44 -21.09 -44.48
C PRO A 2 4.49 -20.01 -43.94
N PRO A 3 3.68 -20.30 -42.91
CA PRO A 3 2.82 -19.31 -42.30
C PRO A 3 3.67 -18.29 -41.54
N SER A 4 3.49 -17.02 -41.89
CA SER A 4 4.04 -15.87 -41.15
C SER A 4 3.59 -15.97 -39.69
N ARG A 5 4.52 -16.26 -38.78
CA ARG A 5 4.30 -16.16 -37.35
C ARG A 5 4.11 -14.69 -37.02
N LEU A 6 2.86 -14.26 -36.88
CA LEU A 6 2.51 -13.03 -36.20
C LEU A 6 3.04 -13.15 -34.76
N GLY A 7 4.22 -12.60 -34.52
CA GLY A 7 4.76 -12.46 -33.18
C GLY A 7 3.83 -11.54 -32.41
N PHE A 8 3.06 -12.11 -31.47
CA PHE A 8 2.34 -11.31 -30.49
C PHE A 8 3.38 -10.55 -29.68
N ALA A 9 3.55 -9.27 -29.99
CA ALA A 9 4.33 -8.37 -29.15
C ALA A 9 3.64 -8.32 -27.78
N VAL A 10 4.21 -9.02 -26.80
CA VAL A 10 3.73 -8.95 -25.42
C VAL A 10 4.04 -7.55 -24.93
N ALA A 11 3.01 -6.71 -24.81
CA ALA A 11 3.16 -5.36 -24.28
C ALA A 11 3.77 -5.43 -22.87
N THR A 12 4.92 -4.80 -22.68
CA THR A 12 5.57 -4.74 -21.36
C THR A 12 4.74 -3.86 -20.45
N PRO A 13 4.40 -4.33 -19.23
CA PRO A 13 3.63 -3.52 -18.30
C PRO A 13 4.47 -2.32 -17.84
N ILE A 14 3.83 -1.17 -17.67
CA ILE A 14 4.45 0.07 -17.20
C ILE A 14 4.15 0.26 -15.72
N CYS A 15 5.15 0.68 -14.95
CA CYS A 15 4.98 1.05 -13.55
C CYS A 15 4.20 2.36 -13.43
N VAL A 16 3.12 2.39 -12.65
CA VAL A 16 2.31 3.61 -12.46
C VAL A 16 3.06 4.73 -11.73
N SER A 17 4.09 4.38 -10.96
CA SER A 17 4.82 5.34 -10.12
C SER A 17 5.98 6.01 -10.85
N CYS A 18 6.87 5.25 -11.49
CA CYS A 18 8.01 5.79 -12.24
C CYS A 18 7.78 5.91 -13.75
N GLN A 19 6.66 5.39 -14.28
CA GLN A 19 6.35 5.34 -15.72
C GLN A 19 7.35 4.54 -16.57
N GLU A 20 8.23 3.75 -15.94
CA GLU A 20 9.19 2.91 -16.63
C GLU A 20 8.61 1.53 -16.96
N PRO A 21 9.08 0.89 -18.05
CA PRO A 21 8.74 -0.50 -18.35
C PRO A 21 9.25 -1.46 -17.28
N ILE A 22 8.37 -2.34 -16.80
CA ILE A 22 8.75 -3.40 -15.86
C ILE A 22 9.44 -4.51 -16.67
N GLN A 23 10.77 -4.56 -16.56
CA GLN A 23 11.64 -5.48 -17.32
C GLN A 23 11.23 -6.96 -17.19
N HIS A 24 10.66 -7.32 -16.04
CA HIS A 24 10.19 -8.67 -15.75
C HIS A 24 8.72 -8.62 -15.33
N PRO A 25 7.78 -8.84 -16.28
CA PRO A 25 6.34 -8.76 -16.00
C PRO A 25 5.87 -9.66 -14.85
N ARG A 26 6.53 -10.81 -14.63
CA ARG A 26 6.27 -11.72 -13.52
C ARG A 26 6.56 -11.13 -12.13
N PHE A 27 7.37 -10.08 -12.08
CA PHE A 27 7.71 -9.35 -10.86
C PHE A 27 6.95 -8.03 -10.74
N ALA A 28 5.98 -7.78 -11.64
CA ALA A 28 5.09 -6.65 -11.48
C ALA A 28 4.19 -6.89 -10.26
N ILE A 29 4.15 -5.92 -9.37
CA ILE A 29 3.28 -5.95 -8.20
C ILE A 29 1.93 -5.39 -8.63
N HIS A 30 0.92 -6.25 -8.63
CA HIS A 30 -0.43 -5.88 -9.02
C HIS A 30 -1.16 -5.21 -7.86
N ALA A 31 -1.65 -4.00 -8.11
CA ALA A 31 -2.55 -3.33 -7.20
C ALA A 31 -3.89 -4.06 -7.11
N PRO A 32 -4.54 -4.07 -5.94
CA PRO A 32 -5.88 -4.63 -5.77
C PRO A 32 -6.99 -3.71 -6.32
N CYS A 33 -6.64 -2.61 -6.99
CA CYS A 33 -7.61 -1.68 -7.57
C CYS A 33 -8.19 -2.19 -8.91
N HIS A 34 -9.37 -1.68 -9.27
CA HIS A 34 -10.03 -2.01 -10.53
C HIS A 34 -9.25 -1.59 -11.78
N ASP A 35 -8.42 -0.53 -11.67
CA ASP A 35 -7.65 0.04 -12.79
C ASP A 35 -6.43 -0.80 -13.20
N ARG A 36 -6.20 -1.95 -12.54
CA ARG A 36 -5.07 -2.86 -12.81
C ARG A 36 -3.72 -2.17 -12.77
N HIS A 37 -3.53 -1.22 -11.86
CA HIS A 37 -2.24 -0.57 -11.67
C HIS A 37 -1.16 -1.59 -11.30
N ARG A 38 0.04 -1.34 -11.81
CA ARG A 38 1.21 -2.18 -11.59
C ARG A 38 2.35 -1.33 -11.07
N PHE A 39 3.12 -1.89 -10.16
CA PHE A 39 4.31 -1.26 -9.60
C PHE A 39 5.52 -2.12 -9.88
N CYS A 40 6.66 -1.49 -10.18
CA CYS A 40 7.94 -2.15 -10.06
C CYS A 40 8.27 -2.35 -8.57
N GLU A 41 9.15 -3.31 -8.30
CA GLU A 41 9.61 -3.65 -6.95
C GLU A 41 10.10 -2.40 -6.19
N ILE A 42 10.97 -1.60 -6.81
CA ILE A 42 11.58 -0.43 -6.19
C ILE A 42 10.52 0.61 -5.79
N CYS A 43 9.58 0.91 -6.68
CA CYS A 43 8.52 1.88 -6.39
C CYS A 43 7.56 1.38 -5.31
N PHE A 44 7.21 0.09 -5.33
CA PHE A 44 6.35 -0.48 -4.30
C PHE A 44 7.03 -0.49 -2.92
N GLN A 45 8.30 -0.86 -2.88
CA GLN A 45 9.13 -0.79 -1.68
C GLN A 45 9.15 0.63 -1.08
N ARG A 46 9.39 1.65 -1.90
CA ARG A 46 9.34 3.05 -1.45
C ARG A 46 7.96 3.47 -0.96
N LEU A 47 6.91 3.06 -1.68
CA LEU A 47 5.53 3.33 -1.27
C LEU A 47 5.23 2.72 0.11
N PHE A 48 5.70 1.50 0.34
CA PHE A 48 5.58 0.82 1.63
C PHE A 48 6.36 1.54 2.71
N ASP A 49 7.62 1.92 2.45
CA ASP A 49 8.43 2.65 3.41
C ASP A 49 7.75 3.95 3.82
N VAL A 50 7.27 4.75 2.87
CA VAL A 50 6.55 5.99 3.17
C VAL A 50 5.32 5.72 4.03
N ALA A 51 4.52 4.70 3.69
CA ALA A 51 3.34 4.33 4.46
C ALA A 51 3.66 3.94 5.92
N VAL A 52 4.74 3.18 6.11
CA VAL A 52 5.25 2.71 7.41
C VAL A 52 5.91 3.84 8.21
N PHE A 53 6.75 4.66 7.57
CA PHE A 53 7.54 5.72 8.23
C PHE A 53 6.71 6.94 8.61
N ASP A 54 5.76 7.36 7.76
CA ASP A 54 4.92 8.52 8.08
C ASP A 54 3.99 8.26 9.26
N ARG A 55 3.99 7.03 9.82
CA ARG A 55 3.06 6.55 10.85
C ARG A 55 1.62 6.89 10.51
N SER A 56 1.34 7.10 9.21
CA SER A 56 0.03 7.41 8.70
C SER A 56 -0.95 6.27 8.98
N GLY A 57 -0.42 5.10 9.38
CA GLY A 57 -1.11 4.06 10.11
C GLY A 57 -1.75 3.01 9.22
N TRP A 58 -1.54 3.10 7.91
CA TRP A 58 -2.24 2.23 6.98
C TRP A 58 -1.28 1.72 5.92
N LEU A 59 -1.48 0.43 5.60
CA LEU A 59 -0.86 -0.28 4.49
C LEU A 59 -0.73 0.61 3.25
N PRO A 60 0.26 0.42 2.37
CA PRO A 60 0.21 1.09 1.08
C PRO A 60 -1.17 0.89 0.44
N HIS A 61 -1.65 1.92 -0.27
CA HIS A 61 -2.94 1.90 -0.94
C HIS A 61 -2.75 2.26 -2.42
N CYS A 62 -3.61 1.69 -3.26
CA CYS A 62 -3.76 2.13 -4.63
C CYS A 62 -5.25 2.38 -4.91
N CYS A 63 -5.60 3.57 -5.40
CA CYS A 63 -7.01 3.98 -5.61
C CYS A 63 -7.90 3.72 -4.37
N GLY A 64 -7.37 3.97 -3.16
CA GLY A 64 -8.08 3.72 -1.90
C GLY A 64 -8.16 2.27 -1.43
N HIS A 65 -7.62 1.30 -2.20
CA HIS A 65 -7.63 -0.12 -1.84
C HIS A 65 -6.31 -0.51 -1.17
N PRO A 66 -6.33 -1.06 0.06
CA PRO A 66 -5.12 -1.49 0.76
C PRO A 66 -4.50 -2.73 0.10
N PHE A 67 -3.17 -2.80 0.06
CA PHE A 67 -2.48 -4.03 -0.37
C PHE A 67 -2.59 -5.13 0.70
N PRO A 68 -2.87 -6.39 0.32
CA PRO A 68 -3.01 -7.51 1.28
C PRO A 68 -1.64 -8.09 1.68
N ILE A 69 -0.90 -7.37 2.52
CA ILE A 69 0.50 -7.70 2.86
C ILE A 69 0.60 -8.95 3.76
N ASP A 70 -0.34 -9.14 4.69
CA ASP A 70 -0.30 -10.26 5.63
C ASP A 70 -0.59 -11.62 4.98
N THR A 71 -1.39 -11.64 3.92
CA THR A 71 -1.79 -12.87 3.22
C THR A 71 -1.01 -13.10 1.92
N GLY A 72 -0.28 -12.09 1.43
CA GLY A 72 0.42 -12.16 0.16
C GLY A 72 1.87 -12.64 0.30
N LEU A 73 2.11 -13.95 0.21
CA LEU A 73 3.46 -14.55 0.17
C LEU A 73 4.41 -13.86 -0.82
N ILE A 74 3.89 -13.48 -1.99
CA ILE A 74 4.65 -12.78 -3.04
C ILE A 74 5.03 -11.36 -2.58
N LEU A 75 4.10 -10.61 -1.97
CA LEU A 75 4.38 -9.27 -1.47
C LEU A 75 5.39 -9.31 -0.32
N GLN A 76 5.31 -10.32 0.53
CA GLN A 76 6.28 -10.53 1.61
C GLN A 76 7.69 -10.79 1.05
N ALA A 77 7.81 -11.60 0.00
CA ALA A 77 9.08 -11.82 -0.67
C ALA A 77 9.68 -10.51 -1.24
N PHE A 78 8.86 -9.63 -1.80
CA PHE A 78 9.31 -8.34 -2.35
C PHE A 78 9.73 -7.31 -1.30
N LEU A 79 9.10 -7.32 -0.14
CA LEU A 79 9.43 -6.36 0.93
C LEU A 79 10.70 -6.75 1.68
N GLY A 80 11.01 -8.04 1.73
CA GLY A 80 12.12 -8.57 2.50
C GLY A 80 11.86 -8.56 4.01
N PRO A 81 12.71 -9.26 4.79
CA PRO A 81 12.45 -9.53 6.20
C PRO A 81 12.49 -8.26 7.07
N ASP A 82 13.36 -7.30 6.77
CA ASP A 82 13.51 -6.09 7.58
C ASP A 82 12.29 -5.18 7.56
N ARG A 83 11.70 -4.98 6.37
CA ARG A 83 10.51 -4.14 6.19
C ARG A 83 9.28 -4.79 6.80
N LEU A 84 9.14 -6.11 6.63
CA LEU A 84 8.05 -6.88 7.25
C LEU A 84 8.15 -6.87 8.77
N ARG A 85 9.35 -7.02 9.34
CA ARG A 85 9.56 -6.92 10.78
C ARG A 85 9.10 -5.56 11.31
N ARG A 86 9.56 -4.46 10.71
CA ARG A 86 9.14 -3.10 11.11
C ARG A 86 7.63 -2.91 11.01
N PHE A 87 7.02 -3.42 9.94
CA PHE A 87 5.57 -3.34 9.79
C PHE A 87 4.82 -4.09 10.89
N ARG A 88 5.28 -5.29 11.27
CA ARG A 88 4.69 -6.05 12.39
C ARG A 88 4.85 -5.33 13.73
N GLU A 89 6.00 -4.70 13.97
CA GLU A 89 6.25 -3.90 15.17
C GLU A 89 5.28 -2.71 15.26
N ILE A 90 5.10 -1.96 14.17
CA ILE A 90 4.15 -0.82 14.15
C ILE A 90 2.70 -1.32 14.29
N THR A 91 2.37 -2.45 13.67
CA THR A 91 1.01 -3.02 13.75
C THR A 91 0.70 -3.46 15.19
N SER A 92 1.62 -4.13 15.88
CA SER A 92 1.42 -4.54 17.28
C SER A 92 1.36 -3.34 18.23
N GLU A 93 2.13 -2.28 17.99
CA GLU A 93 2.02 -1.01 18.72
C GLU A 93 0.64 -0.37 18.53
N SER A 94 0.09 -0.42 17.30
CA SER A 94 -1.22 0.17 16.98
C SER A 94 -2.38 -0.59 17.64
N GLU A 95 -2.31 -1.93 17.71
CA GLU A 95 -3.32 -2.76 18.38
C GLU A 95 -3.37 -2.48 19.90
N ASN A 96 -2.20 -2.30 20.51
CA ASN A 96 -2.10 -1.94 21.93
C ASN A 96 -2.62 -0.53 22.25
N MET A 97 -2.76 0.36 21.26
CA MET A 97 -3.23 1.73 21.45
C MET A 97 -4.76 1.92 21.34
N ASN A 98 -5.57 0.85 21.40
CA ASN A 98 -7.03 0.91 21.24
C ASN A 98 -7.44 1.69 19.97
N TRP A 99 -6.69 1.48 18.88
CA TRP A 99 -7.10 1.97 17.56
C TRP A 99 -8.28 1.13 17.05
N PRO A 100 -9.22 1.72 16.30
CA PRO A 100 -10.24 0.95 15.60
C PRO A 100 -9.56 -0.11 14.73
N SER A 101 -9.99 -1.37 14.85
CA SER A 101 -9.43 -2.46 14.05
C SER A 101 -9.65 -2.18 12.56
N LEU A 102 -8.77 -2.73 11.71
CA LEU A 102 -8.95 -2.70 10.24
C LEU A 102 -10.37 -3.15 9.82
N LYS A 103 -10.93 -4.12 10.56
CA LYS A 103 -12.30 -4.64 10.37
C LYS A 103 -13.39 -3.64 10.77
N ASP A 104 -13.12 -2.76 11.73
CA ASP A 104 -14.06 -1.73 12.18
C ASP A 104 -14.13 -0.54 11.21
N MET A 105 -13.09 -0.35 10.40
CA MET A 105 -12.98 0.79 9.49
C MET A 105 -13.67 0.58 8.15
N ASP A 106 -13.76 -0.65 7.66
CA ASP A 106 -14.50 -0.95 6.42
C ASP A 106 -16.02 -0.78 6.60
N ARG A 107 -16.51 -0.87 7.84
CA ARG A 107 -17.92 -0.65 8.21
C ARG A 107 -18.34 0.82 8.20
N ARG A 108 -17.40 1.78 8.22
CA ARG A 108 -17.67 3.22 8.36
C ARG A 108 -17.78 4.02 7.06
N LYS A 109 -17.62 3.39 5.89
CA LYS A 109 -17.80 4.06 4.58
C LYS A 109 -19.22 4.58 4.31
N ASN A 110 -20.16 4.46 5.26
CA ASN A 110 -21.55 4.91 5.15
C ASN A 110 -21.91 6.15 5.99
N MET A 111 -20.95 6.88 6.58
CA MET A 111 -21.23 8.18 7.22
C MET A 111 -20.28 9.28 6.73
N ASN A 112 -20.86 10.29 6.08
CA ASN A 112 -20.37 11.65 5.81
C ASN A 112 -18.85 11.92 5.95
N SER A 113 -18.15 11.78 4.83
CA SER A 113 -17.11 12.67 4.26
C SER A 113 -16.11 13.40 5.16
N LEU A 114 -15.72 12.89 6.33
CA LEU A 114 -14.44 13.29 6.92
C LEU A 114 -13.35 12.46 6.26
N SER A 115 -12.52 13.12 5.46
CA SER A 115 -11.36 12.47 4.85
C SER A 115 -10.46 11.94 5.96
N PHE A 116 -9.89 10.76 5.74
CA PHE A 116 -8.97 10.12 6.67
C PHE A 116 -7.84 11.06 7.14
N LYS A 117 -7.40 11.97 6.27
CA LYS A 117 -6.41 13.02 6.60
C LYS A 117 -6.88 13.97 7.71
N ASP A 118 -8.17 14.29 7.77
CA ASP A 118 -8.73 15.24 8.72
C ASP A 118 -8.82 14.65 10.12
N MET A 119 -9.12 13.34 10.22
CA MET A 119 -9.20 12.64 11.50
C MET A 119 -7.83 12.50 12.18
N TYR A 120 -6.76 12.27 11.40
CA TYR A 120 -5.39 12.25 11.91
C TYR A 120 -4.87 13.64 12.29
N ARG A 121 -5.19 14.69 11.52
CA ARG A 121 -4.86 16.08 11.90
C ARG A 121 -5.50 16.48 13.22
N LEU A 122 -6.76 16.15 13.43
CA LEU A 122 -7.48 16.44 14.69
C LEU A 122 -6.84 15.76 15.90
N LYS A 123 -6.33 14.53 15.76
CA LYS A 123 -5.64 13.83 16.86
C LYS A 123 -4.23 14.36 17.12
N SER A 124 -3.44 14.66 16.08
CA SER A 124 -2.12 15.28 16.25
C SER A 124 -2.24 16.66 16.92
N MET A 125 -3.30 17.42 16.62
CA MET A 125 -3.60 18.67 17.31
C MET A 125 -3.97 18.45 18.78
N ASN A 126 -4.82 17.47 19.10
CA ASN A 126 -5.17 17.16 20.50
C ASN A 126 -3.95 16.67 21.32
N GLN A 127 -3.04 15.92 20.71
CA GLN A 127 -1.82 15.45 21.38
C GLN A 127 -0.80 16.57 21.65
N LEU A 128 -0.78 17.61 20.80
CA LEU A 128 0.00 18.84 21.03
C LEU A 128 -0.63 19.75 22.09
N MET A 129 -1.97 19.78 22.17
CA MET A 129 -2.67 20.55 23.20
C MET A 129 -2.50 19.92 24.60
N LEU A 130 -2.48 18.59 24.71
CA LEU A 130 -2.29 17.88 25.98
C LEU A 130 -0.85 17.90 26.50
N LYS A 131 0.14 18.29 25.70
CA LYS A 131 1.55 18.41 26.09
C LYS A 131 1.95 19.82 26.54
N ASN A 132 1.04 20.79 26.46
CA ASN A 132 1.27 22.19 26.83
C ASN A 132 0.39 22.66 28.02
N VAL A 133 -0.08 21.72 28.84
CA VAL A 133 -0.78 22.00 30.11
C VAL A 133 0.04 21.45 31.26
#